data_AF-A0A2E2TB20-F1
#
_entry.id   AF-A0A2E2TB20-F1
#
_cell.length_a   1.000
_cell.length_b   1.000
_cell.length_c   1.000
_cell.angle_alpha   90.00
_cell.angle_beta   90.00
_cell.angle_gamma   90.00
#
_symmetry.space_group_name_H-M   'P 1'
#
loop_
_entity.id
_entity.type
_entity.pdbx_description
1 polymer ?
#
loop_
_entity_poly.entity_id
_entity_poly.type
_entity_poly.pdbx_seq_one_letter_code
_entity_poly.pdbx_strand_id
1 'polypeptide(L)'
;MVKAYAINDDDKFFKSDEMNFTTDEIIRLKVGDSFEGGIIYEIDNSGIHGLLVSSADVTQGTNWQTAIDKCKDYTRQGNGQWRLPSKGDLEKLYAQKDNIGGFAGTPYWSSSIEGANNSLAFGVYFGGGTNAGKTFRYTKTDFFLNYRAIRDF
;
A
#
# COMPACT_ATOMS: atom_id res chain seq x y z
N MET A 1 -21.69 -25.27 -12.98
CA MET A 1 -23.11 -25.28 -13.36
C MET A 1 -23.95 -25.78 -12.19
N VAL A 2 -25.03 -25.07 -11.85
CA VAL A 2 -25.98 -25.48 -10.80
C VAL A 2 -27.37 -25.52 -11.41
N LYS A 3 -28.19 -26.48 -10.96
CA LYS A 3 -29.61 -26.59 -11.35
C LYS A 3 -30.44 -26.89 -10.11
N ALA A 4 -31.64 -26.34 -10.06
CA ALA A 4 -32.64 -26.75 -9.09
C ALA A 4 -33.48 -27.91 -9.67
N TYR A 5 -33.80 -28.88 -8.81
CA TYR A 5 -34.71 -29.98 -9.13
C TYR A 5 -35.84 -30.03 -8.11
N ALA A 6 -37.04 -30.32 -8.57
CA ALA A 6 -38.20 -30.60 -7.73
C ALA A 6 -38.94 -31.83 -8.26
N ILE A 7 -39.57 -32.58 -7.33
CA ILE A 7 -40.42 -33.72 -7.62
C ILE A 7 -41.78 -33.42 -6.98
N ASN A 8 -42.88 -33.57 -7.72
CA ASN A 8 -44.22 -33.41 -7.16
C ASN A 8 -44.73 -34.74 -6.59
N ASP A 9 -45.93 -34.73 -5.98
CA ASP A 9 -46.57 -35.92 -5.40
C ASP A 9 -46.90 -37.03 -6.42
N ASP A 10 -46.77 -36.75 -7.73
CA ASP A 10 -46.93 -37.71 -8.83
C ASP A 10 -45.59 -38.26 -9.36
N ASP A 11 -44.48 -38.10 -8.62
CA ASP A 11 -43.11 -38.45 -9.03
C ASP A 11 -42.62 -37.77 -10.31
N LYS A 12 -43.27 -36.66 -10.72
CA LYS A 12 -42.88 -35.90 -11.91
C LYS A 12 -41.73 -34.95 -11.60
N PHE A 13 -40.66 -35.06 -12.38
CA PHE A 13 -39.46 -34.23 -12.25
C PHE A 13 -39.60 -32.88 -12.98
N PHE A 14 -39.26 -31.81 -12.27
CA PHE A 14 -39.10 -30.47 -12.80
C PHE A 14 -37.65 -30.01 -12.60
N LYS A 15 -37.09 -29.37 -13.62
CA LYS A 15 -35.73 -28.81 -13.57
C LYS A 15 -35.72 -27.38 -14.06
N SER A 16 -34.91 -26.53 -13.41
CA SER A 16 -34.62 -25.20 -13.92
C SER A 16 -33.67 -25.26 -15.12
N ASP A 17 -33.53 -24.13 -15.82
CA ASP A 17 -32.41 -23.94 -16.74
C ASP A 17 -31.08 -24.05 -15.99
N GLU A 18 -30.03 -24.39 -16.73
CA GLU A 18 -28.67 -24.41 -16.18
C GLU A 18 -28.21 -22.99 -15.92
N MET A 19 -27.83 -22.70 -14.67
CA MET A 19 -27.14 -21.45 -14.35
C MET A 19 -25.66 -21.73 -14.17
N ASN A 20 -24.84 -21.00 -14.92
CA ASN A 20 -23.41 -20.96 -14.73
C ASN A 20 -23.07 -19.75 -13.88
N PHE A 21 -22.56 -20.01 -12.68
CA PHE A 21 -21.88 -19.01 -11.88
C PHE A 21 -20.40 -19.09 -12.22
N THR A 22 -19.89 -18.08 -12.89
CA THR A 22 -18.45 -17.82 -12.98
C THR A 22 -18.17 -16.64 -12.05
N THR A 23 -17.07 -16.68 -11.32
CA THR A 23 -16.51 -15.44 -10.80
C THR A 23 -16.08 -14.64 -12.03
N ASP A 24 -16.74 -13.51 -12.29
CA ASP A 24 -16.26 -12.55 -13.28
C ASP A 24 -14.78 -12.30 -13.03
N GLU A 25 -13.98 -12.34 -14.10
CA GLU A 25 -12.54 -12.06 -14.18
C GLU A 25 -11.77 -12.10 -12.85
N ILE A 26 -10.79 -13.00 -12.74
CA ILE A 26 -9.73 -12.79 -11.75
C ILE A 26 -9.20 -11.36 -11.97
N ILE A 27 -9.60 -10.41 -11.12
CA ILE A 27 -9.03 -9.07 -11.09
C ILE A 27 -7.60 -9.31 -10.66
N ARG A 28 -6.72 -9.50 -11.63
CA ARG A 28 -5.29 -9.65 -11.41
C ARG A 28 -4.78 -8.26 -11.10
N LEU A 29 -4.90 -7.90 -9.82
CA LEU A 29 -4.22 -6.75 -9.28
C LEU A 29 -2.75 -6.82 -9.66
N LYS A 30 -2.18 -5.68 -10.03
CA LYS A 30 -0.76 -5.52 -10.30
C LYS A 30 -0.22 -4.25 -9.65
N VAL A 31 1.10 -4.18 -9.53
CA VAL A 31 1.79 -2.97 -9.07
C VAL A 31 1.40 -1.79 -9.96
N GLY A 32 1.07 -0.67 -9.32
CA GLY A 32 0.59 0.57 -9.94
C GLY A 32 -0.94 0.69 -9.98
N ASP A 33 -1.69 -0.39 -9.77
CA ASP A 33 -3.16 -0.30 -9.72
C ASP A 33 -3.62 0.46 -8.48
N SER A 34 -4.69 1.27 -8.64
CA SER A 34 -5.38 1.89 -7.52
C SER A 34 -6.32 0.88 -6.86
N PHE A 35 -6.15 0.63 -5.57
CA PHE A 35 -6.92 -0.34 -4.81
C PHE A 35 -7.18 0.17 -3.39
N GLU A 36 -8.44 0.12 -2.95
CA GLU A 36 -8.90 0.51 -1.60
C GLU A 36 -8.27 1.81 -1.05
N GLY A 37 -8.29 2.86 -1.86
CA GLY A 37 -7.79 4.18 -1.48
C GLY A 37 -6.25 4.34 -1.49
N GLY A 38 -5.51 3.32 -1.91
CA GLY A 38 -4.07 3.35 -2.13
C GLY A 38 -3.67 2.94 -3.55
N ILE A 39 -2.36 2.84 -3.77
CA ILE A 39 -1.74 2.29 -4.98
C ILE A 39 -0.95 1.06 -4.56
N ILE A 40 -1.09 -0.04 -5.30
CA ILE A 40 -0.37 -1.28 -5.02
C ILE A 40 1.11 -1.09 -5.38
N TYR A 41 2.02 -1.34 -4.42
CA TYR A 41 3.47 -1.35 -4.68
C TYR A 41 4.12 -2.72 -4.51
N GLU A 42 3.43 -3.67 -3.89
CA GLU A 42 3.85 -5.05 -3.76
C GLU A 42 2.63 -5.96 -3.78
N ILE A 43 2.76 -7.11 -4.42
CA ILE A 43 1.78 -8.20 -4.40
C ILE A 43 2.54 -9.46 -4.06
N ASP A 44 1.98 -10.26 -3.16
CA ASP A 44 2.58 -11.52 -2.77
C ASP A 44 2.35 -12.63 -3.82
N ASN A 45 2.89 -13.82 -3.57
CA ASN A 45 2.78 -14.94 -4.51
C ASN A 45 1.34 -15.48 -4.68
N SER A 46 0.41 -15.09 -3.81
CA SER A 46 -0.99 -15.49 -3.86
C SER A 46 -1.81 -14.62 -4.82
N GLY A 47 -1.34 -13.39 -5.09
CA GLY A 47 -2.04 -12.43 -5.94
C GLY A 47 -3.25 -11.78 -5.28
N ILE A 48 -3.53 -12.13 -4.02
CA ILE A 48 -4.68 -11.62 -3.25
C ILE A 48 -4.28 -10.73 -2.07
N HIS A 49 -3.01 -10.78 -1.65
CA HIS A 49 -2.48 -9.90 -0.61
C HIS A 49 -1.29 -9.08 -1.12
N GLY A 50 -1.07 -7.95 -0.47
CA GLY A 50 0.04 -7.09 -0.84
C GLY A 50 0.15 -5.85 0.03
N LEU A 51 0.89 -4.88 -0.48
CA LEU A 51 1.11 -3.61 0.20
C LEU A 51 0.62 -2.45 -0.68
N LEU A 52 -0.11 -1.54 -0.03
CA LEU A 52 -0.57 -0.29 -0.60
C LEU A 52 0.26 0.87 -0.07
N VAL A 53 0.42 1.88 -0.92
CA VAL A 53 0.93 3.20 -0.55
C VAL A 53 -0.14 4.27 -0.79
N SER A 54 -0.12 5.34 0.00
CA SER A 54 -0.96 6.51 -0.26
C SER A 54 -0.72 7.04 -1.67
N SER A 55 -1.78 7.42 -2.38
CA SER A 55 -1.69 7.87 -3.78
C SER A 55 -0.96 9.21 -3.96
N ALA A 56 -0.79 9.96 -2.89
CA ALA A 56 0.03 11.16 -2.83
C ALA A 56 0.78 11.21 -1.49
N ASP A 57 1.75 12.12 -1.42
CA ASP A 57 2.37 12.50 -0.15
C ASP A 57 1.30 13.04 0.79
N VAL A 58 1.34 12.63 2.05
CA VAL A 58 0.31 13.01 3.03
C VAL A 58 0.44 14.50 3.39
N THR A 59 1.67 15.02 3.50
CA THR A 59 1.95 16.47 3.58
C THR A 59 3.31 16.80 2.94
N GLN A 60 3.54 18.10 2.69
CA GLN A 60 4.83 18.65 2.27
C GLN A 60 5.71 18.92 3.50
N GLY A 61 6.50 17.93 3.92
CA GLY A 61 7.52 18.09 4.97
C GLY A 61 6.95 18.22 6.40
N THR A 62 7.29 17.28 7.29
CA THR A 62 7.04 17.44 8.74
C THR A 62 8.13 16.76 9.57
N ASN A 63 8.14 17.01 10.88
CA ASN A 63 9.03 16.30 11.80
C ASN A 63 8.62 14.82 11.90
N TRP A 64 9.54 13.98 12.35
CA TRP A 64 9.35 12.52 12.31
C TRP A 64 8.14 12.04 13.13
N GLN A 65 7.92 12.60 14.32
CA GLN A 65 6.83 12.17 15.20
C GLN A 65 5.47 12.53 14.61
N THR A 66 5.33 13.75 14.09
CA THR A 66 4.11 14.18 13.40
C THR A 66 3.83 13.33 12.16
N ALA A 67 4.86 12.89 11.43
CA ALA A 67 4.68 11.99 10.29
C ALA A 67 4.07 10.64 10.71
N ILE A 68 4.55 10.06 11.82
CA ILE A 68 3.98 8.82 12.39
C ILE A 68 2.51 9.00 12.72
N ASP A 69 2.18 10.05 13.47
CA ASP A 69 0.82 10.27 13.95
C ASP A 69 -0.13 10.54 12.79
N LYS A 70 0.30 11.34 11.80
CA LYS A 70 -0.48 11.60 10.58
C LYS A 70 -0.67 10.37 9.71
N CYS A 71 0.28 9.44 9.67
CA CYS A 71 0.08 8.16 8.98
C CYS A 71 -0.97 7.29 9.67
N LYS A 72 -1.02 7.28 11.02
CA LYS A 72 -2.03 6.53 11.78
C LYS A 72 -3.43 7.13 11.61
N ASP A 73 -3.50 8.46 11.59
CA ASP A 73 -4.75 9.20 11.37
C ASP A 73 -5.19 9.22 9.89
N TYR A 74 -4.37 8.66 8.99
CA TYR A 74 -4.64 8.67 7.57
C TYR A 74 -5.86 7.81 7.25
N THR A 75 -6.96 8.48 6.95
CA THR A 75 -8.24 7.85 6.61
C THR A 75 -8.54 8.05 5.12
N ARG A 76 -8.78 6.94 4.40
CA ARG A 76 -9.32 6.90 3.04
C ARG A 76 -10.34 5.76 2.93
N GLN A 77 -11.06 5.73 1.81
CA GLN A 77 -12.07 4.70 1.48
C GLN A 77 -11.51 3.30 1.77
N GLY A 78 -11.86 2.72 2.94
CA GLY A 78 -11.39 1.39 3.34
C GLY A 78 -10.87 1.21 4.78
N ASN A 79 -10.71 2.27 5.61
CA ASN A 79 -10.31 2.15 7.03
C ASN A 79 -9.23 1.08 7.31
N GLY A 80 -7.99 1.31 6.87
CA GLY A 80 -6.87 0.40 7.10
C GLY A 80 -5.92 0.87 8.20
N GLN A 81 -5.08 -0.03 8.72
CA GLN A 81 -4.01 0.26 9.70
C GLN A 81 -2.80 0.93 9.02
N TRP A 82 -3.03 2.13 8.49
CA TRP A 82 -1.98 2.91 7.82
C TRP A 82 -0.85 3.26 8.79
N ARG A 83 0.39 3.14 8.31
CA ARG A 83 1.59 3.41 9.10
C ARG A 83 2.65 4.11 8.27
N LEU A 84 3.61 4.72 8.98
CA LEU A 84 4.81 5.25 8.36
C LEU A 84 5.68 4.07 7.85
N PRO A 85 6.21 4.10 6.62
CA PRO A 85 6.93 2.98 6.03
C PRO A 85 8.23 2.70 6.78
N SER A 86 8.60 1.43 6.92
CA SER A 86 9.93 1.08 7.41
C SER A 86 11.00 1.43 6.38
N LYS A 87 12.28 1.30 6.75
CA LYS A 87 13.39 1.59 5.83
C LYS A 87 13.31 0.67 4.61
N GLY A 88 13.06 -0.62 4.84
CA GLY A 88 12.90 -1.61 3.78
C GLY A 88 11.69 -1.32 2.89
N ASP A 89 10.58 -0.84 3.46
CA ASP A 89 9.42 -0.44 2.67
C ASP A 89 9.74 0.73 1.74
N LEU A 90 10.48 1.75 2.23
CA LEU A 90 10.89 2.87 1.37
C LEU A 90 11.85 2.46 0.26
N GLU A 91 12.77 1.52 0.52
CA GLU A 91 13.68 1.00 -0.50
C GLU A 91 12.89 0.27 -1.61
N LYS A 92 11.87 -0.51 -1.24
CA LYS A 92 10.94 -1.14 -2.19
C LYS A 92 10.08 -0.11 -2.94
N LEU A 93 9.53 0.88 -2.23
CA LEU A 93 8.78 1.98 -2.84
C LEU A 93 9.63 2.77 -3.83
N TYR A 94 10.90 3.00 -3.52
CA TYR A 94 11.84 3.66 -4.43
C TYR A 94 12.03 2.85 -5.72
N ALA A 95 12.15 1.52 -5.62
CA ALA A 95 12.24 0.65 -6.79
C ALA A 95 10.96 0.71 -7.67
N GLN A 96 9.80 0.99 -7.07
CA GLN A 96 8.50 1.09 -7.75
C GLN A 96 8.06 2.54 -8.03
N LYS A 97 8.91 3.54 -7.73
CA LYS A 97 8.51 4.96 -7.72
C LYS A 97 7.93 5.46 -9.05
N ASP A 98 8.39 4.88 -10.17
CA ASP A 98 7.95 5.26 -11.52
C ASP A 98 6.59 4.62 -11.88
N ASN A 99 6.29 3.44 -11.32
CA ASN A 99 4.99 2.76 -11.48
C ASN A 99 3.90 3.40 -10.60
N ILE A 100 4.29 3.94 -9.44
CA ILE A 100 3.37 4.57 -8.47
C ILE A 100 3.18 6.07 -8.78
N GLY A 101 4.26 6.78 -9.08
CA GLY A 101 4.26 8.21 -9.37
C GLY A 101 4.01 9.12 -8.16
N GLY A 102 4.12 10.43 -8.41
CA GLY A 102 3.80 11.50 -7.46
C GLY A 102 4.80 11.69 -6.31
N PHE A 103 5.97 11.06 -6.36
CA PHE A 103 7.04 11.30 -5.38
C PHE A 103 7.77 12.60 -5.70
N ALA A 104 8.02 13.42 -4.68
CA ALA A 104 8.92 14.54 -4.74
C ALA A 104 10.38 14.07 -4.78
N GLY A 105 11.26 14.86 -5.39
CA GLY A 105 12.70 14.61 -5.44
C GLY A 105 13.43 14.90 -4.12
N THR A 106 12.87 14.48 -3.00
CA THR A 106 13.31 14.80 -1.63
C THR A 106 13.50 13.53 -0.80
N PRO A 107 14.08 13.63 0.41
CA PRO A 107 14.07 12.50 1.34
C PRO A 107 12.68 12.24 1.91
N TYR A 108 12.40 10.96 2.18
CA TYR A 108 11.16 10.49 2.81
C TYR A 108 11.43 9.84 4.16
N TRP A 109 10.62 10.16 5.16
CA TRP A 109 10.72 9.58 6.50
C TRP A 109 10.44 8.10 6.53
N SER A 110 11.29 7.35 7.23
CA SER A 110 11.04 5.98 7.65
C SER A 110 10.67 5.90 9.13
N SER A 111 9.82 4.95 9.52
CA SER A 111 9.61 4.56 10.92
C SER A 111 10.81 3.86 11.57
N SER A 112 11.80 3.42 10.78
CA SER A 112 13.02 2.81 11.31
C SER A 112 13.91 3.86 11.98
N ILE A 113 14.19 3.65 13.26
CA ILE A 113 15.09 4.48 14.06
C ILE A 113 16.54 4.00 13.95
N GLU A 114 17.48 4.88 14.24
CA GLU A 114 18.88 4.49 14.34
C GLU A 114 19.17 3.90 15.73
N GLY A 115 19.67 2.66 15.77
CA GLY A 115 19.75 1.89 17.01
C GLY A 115 20.73 2.44 18.06
N ALA A 116 21.75 3.20 17.65
CA ALA A 116 22.74 3.78 18.56
C ALA A 116 22.33 5.20 19.03
N ASN A 117 21.43 5.87 18.30
CA ASN A 117 20.96 7.22 18.60
C ASN A 117 19.47 7.36 18.29
N ASN A 118 18.64 7.26 19.34
CA ASN A 118 17.19 7.38 19.24
C ASN A 118 16.71 8.80 18.85
N SER A 119 17.58 9.80 18.79
CA SER A 119 17.23 11.12 18.22
C SER A 119 17.23 11.13 16.69
N LEU A 120 17.73 10.05 16.06
CA LEU A 120 17.81 9.91 14.61
C LEU A 120 16.83 8.86 14.08
N ALA A 121 16.30 9.13 12.89
CA ALA A 121 15.56 8.16 12.09
C ALA A 121 16.13 8.10 10.66
N PHE A 122 15.84 7.01 9.97
CA PHE A 122 16.27 6.85 8.59
C PHE A 122 15.32 7.57 7.62
N GLY A 123 15.86 8.00 6.49
CA GLY A 123 15.06 8.43 5.35
C GLY A 123 15.74 8.09 4.02
N VAL A 124 14.92 7.76 3.02
CA VAL A 124 15.39 7.39 1.67
C VAL A 124 15.23 8.58 0.73
N TYR A 125 16.24 8.88 -0.07
CA TYR A 125 16.20 9.99 -1.02
C TYR A 125 15.54 9.58 -2.36
N PHE A 126 14.41 10.21 -2.69
CA PHE A 126 13.64 9.95 -3.91
C PHE A 126 14.01 10.85 -5.10
N GLY A 127 15.01 11.72 -4.93
CA GLY A 127 15.57 12.51 -6.04
C GLY A 127 16.51 11.70 -6.95
N GLY A 128 17.12 12.39 -7.92
CA GLY A 128 18.05 11.81 -8.89
C GLY A 128 19.53 11.88 -8.50
N GLY A 129 20.39 11.49 -9.43
CA GLY A 129 21.85 11.59 -9.31
C GLY A 129 22.48 10.55 -8.38
N THR A 130 23.69 10.82 -7.90
CA THR A 130 24.51 9.88 -7.10
C THR A 130 23.87 9.46 -5.77
N ASN A 131 22.86 10.19 -5.30
CA ASN A 131 22.17 9.91 -4.04
C ASN A 131 20.83 9.20 -4.21
N ALA A 132 20.40 8.96 -5.45
CA ALA A 132 19.12 8.37 -5.77
C ALA A 132 18.96 7.00 -5.07
N GLY A 133 17.89 6.83 -4.28
CA GLY A 133 17.60 5.60 -3.54
C GLY A 133 18.47 5.36 -2.31
N LYS A 134 19.42 6.25 -1.98
CA LYS A 134 20.27 6.09 -0.80
C LYS A 134 19.50 6.43 0.48
N THR A 135 19.82 5.67 1.53
CA THR A 135 19.34 5.91 2.89
C THR A 135 20.30 6.80 3.66
N PHE A 136 19.78 7.80 4.36
CA PHE A 136 20.52 8.68 5.26
C PHE A 136 19.87 8.74 6.65
N ARG A 137 20.58 9.30 7.62
CA ARG A 137 20.09 9.54 8.98
C ARG A 137 19.71 11.01 9.10
N TYR A 138 18.59 11.28 9.76
CA TYR A 138 18.10 12.65 9.99
C TYR A 138 17.65 12.80 11.44
N THR A 139 17.91 13.96 12.02
CA THR A 139 17.42 14.30 13.36
C THR A 139 15.90 14.44 13.31
N LYS A 140 15.21 13.73 14.21
CA LYS A 140 13.74 13.64 14.23
C LYS A 140 13.03 14.99 14.37
N THR A 141 13.68 15.97 15.02
CA THR A 141 13.13 17.30 15.35
C THR A 141 13.54 18.40 14.39
N ASP A 142 14.72 18.29 13.76
CA ASP A 142 15.35 19.41 13.04
C ASP A 142 15.14 19.33 11.52
N PHE A 143 14.69 18.19 11.03
CA PHE A 143 14.42 17.95 9.61
C PHE A 143 12.93 17.78 9.33
N PHE A 144 12.51 18.33 8.20
CA PHE A 144 11.15 18.25 7.70
C PHE A 144 11.19 17.47 6.38
N LEU A 145 10.85 16.18 6.44
CA LEU A 145 10.87 15.29 5.27
C LEU A 145 9.45 14.93 4.84
N ASN A 146 9.31 14.55 3.58
CA ASN A 146 8.05 14.03 3.07
C ASN A 146 7.78 12.64 3.62
N TYR A 147 6.54 12.18 3.50
CA TYR A 147 6.17 10.84 3.90
C TYR A 147 4.95 10.38 3.11
N ARG A 148 4.88 9.07 2.93
CA ARG A 148 3.70 8.37 2.44
C ARG A 148 3.22 7.41 3.51
N ALA A 149 1.94 7.14 3.55
CA ALA A 149 1.42 6.09 4.42
C ALA A 149 1.41 4.76 3.64
N ILE A 150 1.67 3.65 4.32
CA ILE A 150 1.50 2.30 3.75
C ILE A 150 0.63 1.43 4.64
N ARG A 151 0.02 0.40 4.04
CA ARG A 151 -0.72 -0.65 4.74
C ARG A 151 -0.77 -1.93 3.93
N ASP A 152 -1.07 -3.02 4.61
CA ASP A 152 -1.38 -4.31 4.01
C ASP A 152 -2.85 -4.34 3.51
N PHE A 153 -3.14 -5.24 2.57
CA PHE A 153 -4.50 -5.60 2.13
C PHE A 153 -4.59 -7.10 1.85
#